data_AF-A0A2N5KPR2-F1
#
_entry.id   AF-A0A2N5KPR2-F1
#
_cell.length_a   1.000
_cell.length_b   1.000
_cell.length_c   1.000
_cell.angle_alpha   90.00
_cell.angle_beta   90.00
_cell.angle_gamma   90.00
#
_symmetry.space_group_name_H-M   'P 1'
#
loop_
_entity.id
_entity.type
_entity.pdbx_description
1 polymer ?
#
loop_
_entity_poly.entity_id
_entity_poly.type
_entity_poly.pdbx_seq_one_letter_code
_entity_poly.pdbx_strand_id
1 'polypeptide(L)'
;MTREEVREAFEEAGWRISERTTFDLLVGEAEEHPSLSLLAREEEVVGTADPAFQIVDREGNATLRVRSIPTPRQAAALIEEHGGPPEEG
;
A
#
# COMPACT_ATOMS: atom_id res chain seq x y z
N MET A 1 8.12 12.69 -5.34
CA MET A 1 6.66 12.52 -5.43
C MET A 1 5.98 13.53 -4.52
N THR A 2 4.85 14.07 -4.96
CA THR A 2 3.89 14.76 -4.11
C THR A 2 2.77 13.79 -3.68
N ARG A 3 1.97 14.18 -2.69
CA ARG A 3 0.80 13.41 -2.25
C ARG A 3 -0.22 13.21 -3.38
N GLU A 4 -0.40 14.22 -4.22
CA GLU A 4 -1.30 14.15 -5.39
C GLU A 4 -0.78 13.18 -6.44
N GLU A 5 0.53 13.17 -6.73
CA GLU A 5 1.14 12.17 -7.63
C GLU A 5 0.97 10.75 -7.11
N VAL A 6 1.10 10.54 -5.78
CA VAL A 6 0.88 9.22 -5.18
C VAL A 6 -0.58 8.80 -5.30
N ARG A 7 -1.51 9.74 -5.09
CA ARG A 7 -2.94 9.47 -5.23
C ARG A 7 -3.30 9.06 -6.66
N GLU A 8 -2.82 9.82 -7.65
CA GLU A 8 -3.02 9.50 -9.07
C GLU A 8 -2.44 8.11 -9.40
N ALA A 9 -1.21 7.83 -8.95
CA ALA A 9 -0.57 6.54 -9.19
C ALA A 9 -1.30 5.36 -8.50
N PHE A 10 -1.95 5.58 -7.35
CA PHE A 10 -2.82 4.58 -6.73
C PHE A 10 -4.03 4.28 -7.63
N GLU A 11 -4.72 5.33 -8.10
CA GLU A 11 -5.88 5.19 -8.97
C GLU A 11 -5.51 4.54 -10.32
N GLU A 12 -4.38 4.91 -10.91
CA GLU A 12 -3.85 4.29 -12.14
C GLU A 12 -3.49 2.81 -11.96
N ALA A 13 -2.97 2.43 -10.79
CA ALA A 13 -2.67 1.04 -10.47
C ALA A 13 -3.91 0.21 -10.12
N GLY A 14 -5.09 0.82 -10.06
CA GLY A 14 -6.37 0.16 -9.77
C GLY A 14 -6.75 0.12 -8.29
N TRP A 15 -6.11 0.93 -7.45
CA TRP A 15 -6.51 1.11 -6.06
C TRP A 15 -7.58 2.19 -5.95
N ARG A 16 -8.61 1.89 -5.17
CA ARG A 16 -9.61 2.88 -4.80
C ARG A 16 -9.14 3.64 -3.57
N ILE A 17 -9.08 4.96 -3.64
CA ILE A 17 -8.74 5.78 -2.46
C ILE A 17 -9.83 5.65 -1.41
N SER A 18 -9.44 5.19 -0.22
CA SER A 18 -10.34 5.00 0.90
C SER A 18 -10.66 6.33 1.58
N GLU A 19 -11.88 6.43 2.11
CA GLU A 19 -12.30 7.53 3.00
C GLU A 19 -11.53 7.53 4.34
N ARG A 20 -10.79 6.45 4.64
CA ARG A 20 -9.92 6.35 5.82
C ARG A 20 -8.58 7.07 5.66
N THR A 21 -8.32 7.64 4.49
CA THR A 21 -7.16 8.50 4.23
C THR A 21 -7.18 9.71 5.16
N THR A 22 -6.08 9.97 5.87
CA THR A 22 -5.88 11.16 6.71
C THR A 22 -4.98 12.17 5.99
N PHE A 23 -4.65 13.27 6.65
CA PHE A 23 -3.70 14.26 6.12
C PHE A 23 -2.34 13.61 5.80
N ASP A 24 -1.82 12.82 6.72
CA ASP A 24 -0.50 12.17 6.69
C ASP A 24 -0.48 10.74 6.11
N LEU A 25 -1.64 10.13 5.85
CA LEU A 25 -1.74 8.74 5.38
C LEU A 25 -2.73 8.61 4.22
N LEU A 26 -2.25 8.15 3.07
CA LEU A 26 -3.06 7.70 1.94
C LEU A 26 -3.33 6.20 2.03
N VAL A 27 -4.59 5.81 1.84
CA VAL A 27 -5.04 4.42 1.90
C VAL A 27 -5.71 4.06 0.57
N GLY A 28 -5.15 3.08 -0.13
CA GLY A 28 -5.74 2.44 -1.29
C GLY A 28 -6.39 1.12 -0.88
N GLU A 29 -7.65 0.91 -1.25
CA GLU A 29 -8.37 -0.35 -1.08
C GLU A 29 -8.53 -1.05 -2.42
N ALA A 30 -8.37 -2.37 -2.43
CA ALA A 30 -8.60 -3.17 -3.62
C ALA A 30 -10.07 -3.62 -3.67
N GLU A 31 -10.78 -3.32 -4.75
CA GLU A 31 -12.17 -3.78 -4.92
C GLU A 31 -12.26 -5.31 -5.07
N GLU A 32 -11.29 -5.91 -5.76
CA GLU A 32 -11.17 -7.36 -5.95
C GLU A 32 -10.69 -8.10 -4.68
N HIS A 33 -10.02 -7.41 -3.76
CA HIS A 33 -9.47 -7.98 -2.53
C HIS A 33 -9.71 -7.04 -1.34
N PRO A 34 -10.90 -7.06 -0.71
CA PRO A 34 -11.30 -6.07 0.30
C PRO A 34 -10.45 -6.09 1.60
N SER A 35 -9.74 -7.19 1.84
CA SER A 35 -8.78 -7.36 2.93
C SER A 35 -7.44 -6.70 2.68
N LEU A 36 -7.07 -6.50 1.41
CA LEU A 36 -5.83 -5.84 0.99
C LEU A 36 -5.98 -4.32 0.98
N SER A 37 -4.97 -3.66 1.53
CA SER A 37 -4.86 -2.22 1.54
C SER A 37 -3.42 -1.81 1.26
N LEU A 38 -3.23 -0.76 0.46
CA LEU A 38 -1.94 -0.13 0.22
C LEU A 38 -1.89 1.19 1.00
N LEU A 39 -0.83 1.37 1.79
CA LEU A 39 -0.62 2.53 2.64
C LEU A 39 0.56 3.35 2.12
N ALA A 40 0.38 4.66 2.04
CA ALA A 40 1.42 5.63 1.76
C ALA A 40 1.43 6.69 2.86
N ARG A 41 2.46 6.67 3.73
CA ARG A 41 2.67 7.75 4.70
C ARG A 41 3.37 8.91 4.03
N GLU A 42 2.90 10.13 4.27
CA GLU A 42 3.43 11.35 3.67
C GLU A 42 4.95 11.47 3.86
N GLU A 43 5.46 11.22 5.07
CA GLU A 43 6.89 11.25 5.39
C GLU A 43 7.72 10.22 4.61
N GLU A 44 7.11 9.13 4.17
CA GLU A 44 7.77 8.02 3.48
C GLU A 44 7.70 8.14 1.95
N VAL A 45 6.93 9.08 1.41
CA VAL A 45 6.69 9.21 -0.04
C VAL A 45 6.90 10.63 -0.57
N VAL A 46 6.64 11.65 0.24
CA VAL A 46 6.77 13.05 -0.16
C VAL A 46 8.19 13.55 0.11
N GLY A 47 8.82 14.11 -0.92
CA GLY A 47 10.16 14.69 -0.80
C GLY A 47 11.30 13.68 -0.59
N THR A 48 11.02 12.37 -0.63
CA THR A 48 12.04 11.31 -0.58
C THR A 48 12.47 10.88 -1.99
N ALA A 49 13.73 10.50 -2.12
CA ALA A 49 14.29 9.90 -3.33
C ALA A 49 13.96 8.40 -3.45
N ASP A 50 13.58 7.76 -2.34
CA ASP A 50 13.20 6.34 -2.27
C ASP A 50 11.85 6.22 -1.55
N PRO A 51 10.72 6.35 -2.27
CA PRO A 51 9.40 6.26 -1.67
C PRO A 51 9.09 4.83 -1.21
N ALA A 52 8.48 4.71 -0.04
CA ALA A 52 8.08 3.43 0.53
C ALA A 52 6.57 3.36 0.73
N PHE A 53 5.99 2.23 0.37
CA PHE A 53 4.57 1.92 0.53
C PHE A 53 4.44 0.64 1.35
N GLN A 54 3.33 0.48 2.07
CA GLN A 54 3.06 -0.75 2.82
C GLN A 54 1.80 -1.42 2.29
N ILE A 55 1.92 -2.68 1.91
CA ILE A 55 0.79 -3.56 1.66
C ILE A 55 0.39 -4.16 2.99
N VAL A 56 -0.89 -4.10 3.33
CA VAL A 56 -1.48 -4.67 4.53
C VAL A 56 -2.59 -5.61 4.12
N ASP A 57 -2.53 -6.85 4.61
CA ASP A 57 -3.64 -7.79 4.51
C ASP A 57 -4.31 -7.97 5.87
N ARG A 58 -5.59 -7.58 5.95
CA ARG A 58 -6.38 -7.61 7.19
C ARG A 58 -6.85 -9.01 7.57
N GLU A 59 -6.90 -9.95 6.63
CA GLU A 59 -7.30 -11.33 6.92
C GLU A 59 -6.16 -12.19 7.48
N GLY A 60 -4.89 -11.85 7.18
CA GLY A 60 -3.70 -12.63 7.52
C GLY A 60 -2.60 -11.90 8.30
N ASN A 61 -2.85 -10.68 8.81
CA ASN A 61 -1.92 -9.88 9.64
C ASN A 61 -0.50 -9.72 9.05
N ALA A 62 -0.43 -9.67 7.71
CA ALA A 62 0.80 -9.53 6.97
C ALA A 62 1.01 -8.06 6.57
N THR A 63 2.23 -7.55 6.75
CA THR A 63 2.61 -6.21 6.29
C THR A 63 3.89 -6.30 5.48
N LEU A 64 3.83 -5.96 4.20
CA LEU A 64 5.00 -5.94 3.31
C LEU A 64 5.31 -4.51 2.88
N ARG A 65 6.56 -4.08 3.02
CA ARG A 65 7.02 -2.78 2.52
C ARG A 65 7.56 -2.93 1.10
N VAL A 66 7.06 -2.10 0.19
CA VAL A 66 7.44 -2.08 -1.24
C VAL A 66 7.92 -0.68 -1.64
N ARG A 67 8.76 -0.60 -2.67
CA ARG A 67 9.36 0.66 -3.17
C ARG A 67 8.66 1.21 -4.42
N SER A 68 7.63 0.53 -4.88
CA SER A 68 6.82 0.92 -6.02
C SER A 68 5.38 0.53 -5.73
N ILE A 69 4.44 1.25 -6.34
CA ILE A 69 3.01 1.00 -6.20
C ILE A 69 2.65 -0.23 -7.05
N PRO A 70 2.36 -1.38 -6.43
CA PRO A 70 1.94 -2.57 -7.16
C PRO A 70 0.48 -2.42 -7.57
N THR A 71 0.02 -3.22 -8.54
CA THR A 71 -1.43 -3.43 -8.73
C THR A 71 -2.02 -4.26 -7.56
N PRO A 72 -3.34 -4.19 -7.28
CA PRO A 72 -4.00 -5.03 -6.29
C PRO A 72 -3.64 -6.52 -6.40
N ARG A 73 -3.66 -7.05 -7.62
CA ARG A 73 -3.30 -8.44 -7.90
C ARG A 73 -1.83 -8.76 -7.63
N GLN A 74 -0.92 -7.83 -7.93
CA GLN A 74 0.49 -8.00 -7.57
C GLN A 74 0.71 -7.92 -6.06
N ALA A 75 -0.01 -7.04 -5.37
CA ALA A 75 0.05 -6.92 -3.91
C ALA A 75 -0.43 -8.19 -3.22
N ALA A 76 -1.51 -8.81 -3.72
CA ALA A 76 -1.97 -10.12 -3.27
C ALA A 76 -0.88 -11.18 -3.41
N ALA A 77 -0.31 -11.32 -4.60
CA ALA A 77 0.76 -12.29 -4.85
C ALA A 77 2.00 -12.05 -3.96
N LEU A 78 2.38 -10.79 -3.73
CA LEU A 78 3.49 -10.41 -2.86
C LEU A 78 3.23 -10.76 -1.40
N ILE A 79 2.00 -10.60 -0.91
CA ILE A 79 1.60 -11.01 0.44
C ILE A 79 1.51 -12.53 0.55
N GLU A 80 1.03 -13.24 -0.48
CA GLU A 80 1.06 -14.71 -0.49
C GLU A 80 2.49 -15.26 -0.49
N GLU A 81 3.43 -14.59 -1.17
CA GLU A 81 4.83 -15.03 -1.27
C GLU A 81 5.68 -14.63 -0.06
N HIS A 82 5.45 -13.44 0.52
CA HIS A 82 6.31 -12.86 1.56
C HIS A 82 5.58 -12.46 2.85
N GLY A 83 4.26 -12.41 2.83
CA GLY A 83 3.41 -11.99 3.94
C GLY A 83 3.20 -13.06 5.01
N GLY A 84 4.27 -13.79 5.36
CA GLY A 84 4.27 -14.57 6.59
C GLY A 84 4.15 -13.66 7.82
N PRO A 85 3.70 -14.18 8.98
CA PRO A 85 3.78 -13.44 10.23
C PRO A 85 5.22 -12.95 10.44
N PRO A 86 5.44 -11.75 11.00
CA PRO A 86 6.79 -11.25 11.24
C PRO A 86 7.53 -12.34 12.02
N GLU A 87 8.69 -12.80 11.51
CA GLU A 87 9.56 -13.67 12.28
C GLU A 87 9.81 -12.99 13.63
N GLU A 88 9.30 -13.59 14.71
CA GLU A 88 9.58 -13.17 16.08
C GLU A 88 11.07 -13.42 16.32
N GLY A 89 11.89 -12.38 16.12
CA GLY A 89 13.31 -12.35 16.47
C GLY A 89 13.57 -11.69 17.81
#